data_AF-A0A9E6D8T3-F1
#
_entry.id   AF-A0A9E6D8T3-F1
#
_cell.length_a   1.000
_cell.length_b   1.000
_cell.length_c   1.000
_cell.angle_alpha   90.00
_cell.angle_beta   90.00
_cell.angle_gamma   90.00
#
_symmetry.space_group_name_H-M   'P 1'
#
loop_
_entity.id
_entity.type
_entity.pdbx_description
1 polymer ?
#
loop_
_entity_poly.entity_id
_entity_poly.type
_entity_poly.pdbx_seq_one_letter_code
_entity_poly.pdbx_strand_id
1 'polypeptide(L)'
;MKKVLGVIIGIVAVLWIALKIFGKYDSNNVLYNQASFEIYLDIKNLDINKYFRMTKDTFDIQKHKIVCLLPVEVQGFKPTSTLVRSDLNNIDCNVTIKNSRLIDYEPYELKGSNFTFMIVNKNASTQLLDSPLGKKLILSQKRINHTYSKGKINRLVLSENGFNEHCK
;
A
#
# COMPACT_ATOMS: atom_id res chain seq x y z
N MET A 1 22.75 28.61 -44.08
CA MET A 1 21.44 28.08 -43.66
C MET A 1 21.44 26.57 -43.35
N LYS A 2 21.87 25.68 -44.26
CA LYS A 2 21.84 24.21 -44.01
C LYS A 2 22.63 23.73 -42.77
N LYS A 3 23.81 24.32 -42.49
CA LYS A 3 24.62 23.99 -41.30
C LYS A 3 23.93 24.38 -39.98
N VAL A 4 23.30 25.56 -39.94
CA VAL A 4 22.56 26.05 -38.76
C VAL A 4 21.34 25.18 -38.49
N LEU A 5 20.63 24.77 -39.55
CA LEU A 5 19.49 23.85 -39.44
C LEU A 5 19.91 22.48 -38.87
N GLY A 6 21.07 21.96 -39.29
CA GLY A 6 21.62 20.71 -38.75
C GLY A 6 21.94 20.78 -37.24
N VAL A 7 22.48 21.91 -36.78
CA VAL A 7 22.74 22.13 -35.33
C VAL A 7 21.43 22.21 -34.54
N ILE A 8 20.42 22.89 -35.06
CA ILE A 8 19.10 22.99 -34.40
C ILE A 8 18.45 21.62 -34.28
N ILE A 9 18.47 20.81 -35.34
CA ILE A 9 17.93 19.44 -35.32
C ILE A 9 18.67 18.57 -34.29
N GLY A 10 19.99 18.70 -34.19
CA GLY A 10 20.79 18.00 -33.18
C GLY A 10 20.37 18.36 -31.75
N ILE A 11 20.20 19.65 -31.45
CA ILE A 11 19.75 20.12 -30.13
C ILE A 11 18.36 19.57 -29.78
N VAL A 12 17.42 19.61 -30.74
CA VAL A 12 16.06 19.08 -30.56
C VAL A 12 16.07 17.58 -30.29
N ALA A 13 16.92 16.82 -31.00
CA ALA A 13 17.05 15.38 -30.80
C ALA A 13 17.58 15.05 -29.38
N VAL A 14 18.60 15.78 -28.91
CA VAL A 14 19.15 15.58 -27.55
C VAL A 14 18.12 15.94 -26.48
N LEU A 15 17.41 17.06 -26.64
CA LEU A 15 16.32 17.46 -25.74
C LEU A 15 15.19 16.41 -25.71
N TRP A 16 14.82 15.85 -26.85
CA TRP A 16 13.78 14.83 -26.93
C TRP A 16 14.19 13.54 -26.22
N ILE A 17 15.44 13.10 -26.40
CA ILE A 17 16.00 11.93 -25.70
C ILE A 17 16.03 12.18 -24.20
N ALA A 18 16.51 13.35 -23.75
CA ALA A 18 16.54 13.73 -22.35
C ALA A 18 15.13 13.70 -21.73
N LEU A 19 14.16 14.38 -22.37
CA LEU A 19 12.76 14.39 -21.91
C LEU A 19 12.15 12.99 -21.83
N LYS A 20 12.49 12.09 -22.76
CA LYS A 20 12.01 10.70 -22.74
C LYS A 20 12.63 9.86 -21.62
N ILE A 21 13.91 10.10 -21.29
CA ILE A 21 14.60 9.43 -20.19
C ILE A 21 14.08 9.96 -18.84
N PHE A 22 14.05 11.28 -18.65
CA PHE A 22 13.57 11.90 -17.42
C PHE A 22 12.07 11.68 -17.19
N GLY A 23 11.24 11.74 -18.22
CA GLY A 23 9.80 11.45 -18.12
C GLY A 23 9.50 10.00 -17.70
N LYS A 24 10.37 9.04 -18.04
CA LYS A 24 10.29 7.67 -17.51
C LYS A 24 10.77 7.57 -16.07
N TYR A 25 11.72 8.40 -15.65
CA TYR A 25 12.32 8.36 -14.32
C TYR A 25 11.41 8.96 -13.24
N ASP A 26 10.72 10.07 -13.53
CA ASP A 26 9.83 10.75 -12.57
C ASP A 26 8.47 10.07 -12.40
N SER A 27 7.99 9.31 -13.38
CA SER A 27 6.65 8.69 -13.30
C SER A 27 6.60 7.37 -12.53
N ASN A 28 7.74 6.88 -12.06
CA ASN A 28 7.87 5.51 -11.56
C ASN A 28 8.14 5.38 -10.06
N ASN A 29 8.58 6.44 -9.38
CA ASN A 29 9.16 6.33 -8.05
C ASN A 29 8.38 7.11 -7.00
N VAL A 30 8.25 6.52 -5.81
CA VAL A 30 7.77 7.23 -4.62
C VAL A 30 8.87 8.24 -4.28
N LEU A 31 8.53 9.48 -3.96
CA LEU A 31 9.57 10.43 -3.54
C LEU A 31 10.33 9.84 -2.35
N TYR A 32 11.64 10.09 -2.27
CA TYR A 32 12.54 9.42 -1.31
C TYR A 32 12.08 9.47 0.16
N ASN A 33 11.25 10.45 0.50
CA ASN A 33 10.72 10.73 1.82
C ASN A 33 9.25 10.30 2.01
N GLN A 34 8.54 9.96 0.94
CA GLN A 34 7.17 9.46 0.95
C GLN A 34 7.13 7.93 1.09
N ALA A 35 5.96 7.36 1.36
CA ALA A 35 5.74 5.92 1.32
C ALA A 35 4.34 5.60 0.78
N SER A 36 4.26 4.49 0.05
CA SER A 36 3.01 3.86 -0.39
C SER A 36 2.88 2.47 0.24
N PHE A 37 1.66 1.96 0.40
CA PHE A 37 1.40 0.68 1.08
C PHE A 37 0.45 -0.22 0.30
N GLU A 38 0.84 -1.48 0.14
CA GLU A 38 -0.06 -2.58 -0.24
C GLU A 38 0.05 -3.68 0.80
N ILE A 39 -1.09 -4.09 1.36
CA ILE A 39 -1.13 -5.08 2.43
C ILE A 39 -1.81 -6.34 1.93
N TYR A 40 -1.13 -7.45 2.11
CA TYR A 40 -1.56 -8.76 1.65
C TYR A 40 -1.62 -9.77 2.81
N LEU A 41 -2.38 -10.84 2.60
CA LEU A 41 -2.55 -11.95 3.51
C LEU A 41 -2.28 -13.26 2.79
N ASP A 42 -1.43 -14.10 3.39
CA ASP A 42 -1.25 -15.47 2.96
C ASP A 42 -2.33 -16.36 3.55
N ILE A 43 -3.48 -16.42 2.87
CA ILE A 43 -4.61 -17.25 3.28
C ILE A 43 -4.35 -18.77 3.22
N LYS A 44 -3.31 -19.21 2.50
CA LYS A 44 -3.00 -20.64 2.37
C LYS A 44 -2.27 -21.14 3.59
N ASN A 45 -1.37 -20.32 4.12
CA ASN A 45 -0.56 -20.69 5.27
C ASN A 45 -1.14 -20.15 6.58
N LEU A 46 -1.88 -19.04 6.59
CA LEU A 46 -2.35 -18.44 7.84
C LEU A 46 -3.76 -18.89 8.26
N ASP A 47 -3.87 -19.56 9.42
CA ASP A 47 -5.15 -19.71 10.11
C ASP A 47 -5.58 -18.37 10.74
N ILE A 48 -6.53 -17.71 10.10
CA ILE A 48 -7.05 -16.39 10.50
C ILE A 48 -7.70 -16.44 11.88
N ASN A 49 -8.53 -17.45 12.18
CA ASN A 49 -9.21 -17.52 13.48
C ASN A 49 -8.19 -17.66 14.60
N LYS A 50 -7.23 -18.57 14.45
CA LYS A 50 -6.15 -18.75 15.42
C LYS A 50 -5.28 -17.50 15.55
N TYR A 51 -4.91 -16.88 14.43
CA TYR A 51 -4.06 -15.70 14.42
C TYR A 51 -4.68 -14.51 15.16
N PHE A 52 -5.98 -14.29 14.96
CA PHE A 52 -6.77 -13.23 15.59
C PHE A 52 -7.41 -13.65 16.93
N ARG A 53 -7.06 -14.84 17.46
CA ARG A 53 -7.58 -15.41 18.71
C ARG A 53 -9.11 -15.46 18.78
N MET A 54 -9.73 -15.76 17.65
CA MET A 54 -11.17 -15.95 17.51
C MET A 54 -11.53 -17.42 17.68
N THR A 55 -12.78 -17.67 18.07
CA THR A 55 -13.34 -19.03 18.06
C THR A 55 -13.25 -19.61 16.65
N LYS A 56 -13.01 -20.92 16.56
CA LYS A 56 -12.94 -21.63 15.27
C LYS A 56 -14.21 -21.34 14.44
N ASP A 57 -14.02 -21.24 13.12
CA ASP A 57 -15.09 -21.01 12.13
C ASP A 57 -15.84 -19.67 12.27
N THR A 58 -15.32 -18.71 13.05
CA THR A 58 -15.92 -17.37 13.17
C THR A 58 -15.64 -16.51 11.94
N PHE A 59 -14.42 -16.57 11.39
CA PHE A 59 -14.08 -15.86 10.16
C PHE A 59 -14.68 -16.57 8.94
N ASP A 60 -15.46 -15.83 8.15
CA ASP A 60 -16.08 -16.26 6.91
C ASP A 60 -15.70 -15.25 5.81
N ILE A 61 -14.96 -15.69 4.79
CA ILE A 61 -14.48 -14.83 3.70
C ILE A 61 -15.61 -14.22 2.85
N GLN A 62 -16.81 -14.82 2.87
CA GLN A 62 -17.97 -14.28 2.17
C GLN A 62 -18.63 -13.15 2.95
N LYS A 63 -18.60 -13.22 4.29
CA LYS A 63 -19.26 -12.26 5.19
C LYS A 63 -18.34 -11.19 5.74
N HIS A 64 -17.05 -11.48 5.86
CA HIS A 64 -16.07 -10.65 6.53
C HIS A 64 -14.96 -10.22 5.56
N LYS A 65 -14.31 -9.11 5.91
CA LYS A 65 -13.11 -8.60 5.25
C LYS A 65 -12.09 -8.19 6.30
N ILE A 66 -10.82 -8.17 5.89
CA ILE A 66 -9.72 -7.74 6.75
C ILE A 66 -9.24 -6.38 6.25
N VAL A 67 -9.15 -5.43 7.16
CA VAL A 67 -8.70 -4.06 6.91
C VAL A 67 -7.46 -3.81 7.74
N CYS A 68 -6.49 -3.10 7.18
CA CYS A 68 -5.30 -2.67 7.89
C CYS A 68 -5.35 -1.15 8.09
N LEU A 69 -5.37 -0.69 9.34
CA LEU A 69 -5.01 0.69 9.66
C LEU A 69 -3.52 0.85 9.45
N LEU A 70 -3.17 1.78 8.59
CA LEU A 70 -1.79 2.12 8.26
C LEU A 70 -1.21 3.00 9.37
N PRO A 71 0.13 3.01 9.53
CA PRO A 71 0.83 3.86 10.49
C PRO A 71 0.90 5.30 9.97
N VAL A 72 -0.26 5.91 9.75
CA VAL A 72 -0.40 7.25 9.15
C VAL A 72 -1.38 8.10 9.93
N GLU A 73 -1.13 9.40 9.96
CA GLU A 73 -2.00 10.42 10.49
C GLU A 73 -2.16 11.50 9.43
N VAL A 74 -3.33 11.51 8.80
CA VAL A 74 -3.62 12.37 7.65
C VAL A 74 -4.62 13.44 8.05
N GLN A 75 -4.48 14.63 7.46
CA GLN A 75 -5.50 15.66 7.52
C GLN A 75 -6.32 15.62 6.22
N GLY A 76 -7.65 15.69 6.32
CA GLY A 76 -8.54 15.70 5.14
C GLY A 76 -9.01 14.32 4.68
N PHE A 77 -9.06 14.09 3.37
CA PHE A 77 -9.78 12.96 2.74
C PHE A 77 -8.93 11.73 2.41
N LYS A 78 -7.63 11.74 2.67
CA LYS A 78 -6.79 10.55 2.44
C LYS A 78 -7.24 9.43 3.40
N PRO A 79 -7.32 8.17 2.94
CA PRO A 79 -7.68 7.07 3.81
C PRO A 79 -6.53 6.75 4.78
N THR A 80 -6.87 6.47 6.04
CA THR A 80 -5.96 5.95 7.08
C THR A 80 -5.86 4.43 7.06
N SER A 81 -6.65 3.77 6.20
CA SER A 81 -6.79 2.33 6.16
C SER A 81 -6.85 1.80 4.73
N THR A 82 -6.45 0.54 4.57
CA THR A 82 -6.51 -0.16 3.29
C THR A 82 -7.06 -1.57 3.46
N LEU A 83 -7.68 -2.07 2.40
CA LEU A 83 -8.17 -3.45 2.37
C LEU A 83 -6.97 -4.40 2.30
N VAL A 84 -6.97 -5.43 3.13
CA VAL A 84 -5.97 -6.50 3.04
C VAL A 84 -6.37 -7.45 1.92
N ARG A 85 -5.49 -7.59 0.95
CA ARG A 85 -5.68 -8.41 -0.24
C ARG A 85 -5.22 -9.86 0.00
N SER A 86 -5.79 -10.83 -0.72
CA SER A 86 -5.41 -12.24 -0.61
C SER A 86 -4.77 -12.81 -1.88
N ASP A 87 -4.63 -12.00 -2.94
CA ASP A 87 -4.15 -12.41 -4.26
C ASP A 87 -2.63 -12.33 -4.39
N LEU A 88 -1.91 -13.12 -3.59
CA LEU A 88 -0.43 -13.13 -3.57
C LEU A 88 0.22 -13.47 -4.91
N ASN A 89 -0.44 -14.27 -5.76
CA ASN A 89 0.13 -14.71 -7.04
C ASN A 89 0.23 -13.57 -8.09
N ASN A 90 -0.46 -12.45 -7.85
CA ASN A 90 -0.54 -11.32 -8.78
C ASN A 90 0.24 -10.09 -8.29
N ILE A 91 1.13 -10.27 -7.31
CA ILE A 91 1.97 -9.17 -6.83
C ILE A 91 3.05 -8.89 -7.87
N ASP A 92 2.90 -7.81 -8.63
CA ASP A 92 3.94 -7.33 -9.52
C ASP A 92 4.89 -6.38 -8.76
N CYS A 93 6.09 -6.88 -8.45
CA CYS A 93 7.13 -6.11 -7.78
C CYS A 93 7.67 -4.95 -8.61
N ASN A 94 7.46 -4.97 -9.93
CA ASN A 94 7.92 -3.95 -10.86
C ASN A 94 6.84 -2.91 -11.19
N VAL A 95 5.62 -3.04 -10.65
CA VAL A 95 4.56 -2.04 -10.87
C VAL A 95 4.96 -0.70 -10.27
N THR A 96 4.78 0.33 -11.09
CA THR A 96 5.05 1.72 -10.80
C THR A 96 3.79 2.40 -10.26
N ILE A 97 3.97 3.46 -9.46
CA ILE A 97 2.85 4.13 -8.78
C ILE A 97 1.79 4.60 -9.77
N LYS A 98 2.18 5.18 -10.90
CA LYS A 98 1.22 5.71 -11.88
C LYS A 98 0.26 4.67 -12.44
N ASN A 99 0.65 3.38 -12.41
CA ASN A 99 -0.17 2.26 -12.87
C ASN A 99 -0.95 1.57 -11.73
N SER A 100 -0.60 1.86 -10.49
CA SER A 100 -1.26 1.33 -9.31
C SER A 100 -2.09 2.44 -8.66
N ARG A 101 -3.36 2.22 -8.32
CA ARG A 101 -4.19 3.25 -7.64
C ARG A 101 -3.77 3.46 -6.18
N LEU A 102 -2.46 3.56 -5.93
CA LEU A 102 -1.84 3.70 -4.63
C LEU A 102 -1.81 5.16 -4.21
N ILE A 103 -1.80 5.34 -2.90
CA ILE A 103 -1.86 6.64 -2.25
C ILE A 103 -0.52 6.85 -1.59
N ASP A 104 0.16 7.90 -2.03
CA ASP A 104 1.40 8.32 -1.41
C ASP A 104 1.12 9.14 -0.16
N TYR A 105 1.82 8.75 0.91
CA TYR A 105 1.79 9.44 2.18
C TYR A 105 3.06 10.27 2.35
N GLU A 106 2.86 11.52 2.70
CA GLU A 106 3.91 12.51 2.92
C GLU A 106 4.67 12.24 4.23
N PRO A 107 5.92 12.72 4.36
CA PRO A 107 6.74 12.44 5.55
C PRO A 107 6.09 12.82 6.88
N TYR A 108 5.30 13.89 6.90
CA TYR A 108 4.60 14.35 8.09
C TYR A 108 3.35 13.52 8.41
N GLU A 109 2.80 12.81 7.42
CA GLU A 109 1.65 11.89 7.56
C GLU A 109 2.11 10.53 8.10
N LEU A 110 3.35 10.15 7.87
CA LEU A 110 3.93 8.86 8.30
C LEU A 110 4.21 8.85 9.82
N LYS A 111 3.47 8.05 10.59
CA LYS A 111 3.53 7.99 12.06
C LYS A 111 3.88 6.61 12.60
N GLY A 112 5.11 6.47 13.07
CA GLY A 112 5.57 5.26 13.75
C GLY A 112 5.59 4.05 12.82
N SER A 113 5.33 2.86 13.39
CA SER A 113 5.50 1.56 12.71
C SER A 113 4.40 0.57 13.07
N ASN A 114 3.27 1.05 13.58
CA ASN A 114 2.19 0.20 14.06
C ASN A 114 1.11 0.05 13.01
N PHE A 115 0.92 -1.19 12.57
CA PHE A 115 -0.17 -1.59 11.69
C PHE A 115 -1.24 -2.27 12.53
N THR A 116 -2.51 -1.92 12.34
CA THR A 116 -3.61 -2.58 13.05
C THR A 116 -4.51 -3.30 12.08
N PHE A 117 -4.48 -4.62 12.13
CA PHE A 117 -5.35 -5.48 11.34
C PHE A 117 -6.68 -5.65 12.07
N MET A 118 -7.78 -5.50 11.37
CA MET A 118 -9.13 -5.59 11.90
C MET A 118 -9.98 -6.48 10.99
N ILE A 119 -10.73 -7.39 11.61
CA ILE A 119 -11.75 -8.16 10.93
C ILE A 119 -13.07 -7.45 11.11
N VAL A 120 -13.73 -7.13 10.00
CA VAL A 120 -14.99 -6.39 9.98
C VAL A 120 -15.97 -7.06 9.04
N ASN A 121 -17.27 -6.81 9.22
CA ASN A 121 -18.27 -7.22 8.25
C ASN A 121 -17.99 -6.59 6.88
N LYS A 122 -18.24 -7.33 5.80
CA LYS A 122 -17.93 -6.90 4.42
C LYS A 122 -18.64 -5.59 4.06
N ASN A 123 -19.84 -5.39 4.60
CA ASN A 123 -20.69 -4.21 4.40
C ASN A 123 -20.29 -3.00 5.27
N ALA A 124 -19.35 -3.16 6.21
CA ALA A 124 -18.90 -2.06 7.06
C ALA A 124 -18.13 -1.02 6.23
N SER A 125 -18.44 0.26 6.44
CA SER A 125 -17.66 1.35 5.87
C SER A 125 -16.30 1.45 6.57
N THR A 126 -15.22 1.46 5.80
CA THR A 126 -13.85 1.58 6.32
C THR A 126 -13.56 2.97 6.90
N GLN A 127 -14.27 3.99 6.43
CA GLN A 127 -14.14 5.37 6.90
C GLN A 127 -14.65 5.56 8.33
N LEU A 128 -15.57 4.71 8.79
CA LEU A 128 -16.15 4.80 10.13
C LEU A 128 -15.33 4.05 11.19
N LEU A 129 -14.31 3.27 10.81
CA LEU A 129 -13.58 2.38 11.71
C LEU A 129 -12.78 3.12 12.78
N ASP A 130 -12.34 4.36 12.49
CA ASP A 130 -11.65 5.22 13.46
C ASP A 130 -12.62 5.91 14.44
N SER A 131 -13.93 5.77 14.25
CA SER A 131 -14.95 6.32 15.14
C SER A 131 -15.42 5.33 16.23
N PRO A 132 -15.95 5.81 17.37
CA PRO A 132 -16.54 4.94 18.40
C PRO A 132 -17.67 4.03 17.87
N LEU A 133 -18.40 4.49 16.84
CA LEU A 133 -19.47 3.71 16.19
C LEU A 133 -18.89 2.57 15.34
N GLY A 134 -17.76 2.80 14.67
CA GLY A 134 -17.07 1.77 13.89
C GLY A 134 -16.47 0.65 14.73
N LYS A 135 -16.06 0.94 15.97
CA LYS A 135 -15.53 -0.09 16.89
C LYS A 135 -16.49 -1.25 17.13
N LYS A 136 -17.81 -0.99 17.10
CA LYS A 136 -18.83 -2.05 17.25
C LYS A 136 -18.93 -2.98 16.05
N LEU A 137 -18.37 -2.59 14.91
CA LEU A 137 -18.35 -3.37 13.67
C LEU A 137 -17.10 -4.24 13.54
N ILE A 138 -16.16 -4.14 14.50
CA ILE A 138 -14.92 -4.90 14.54
C ILE A 138 -15.15 -6.20 15.31
N LEU A 139 -14.95 -7.32 14.63
CA LEU A 139 -15.04 -8.67 15.20
C LEU A 139 -13.79 -9.02 16.01
N SER A 140 -12.62 -8.67 15.48
CA SER A 140 -11.34 -8.83 16.17
C SER A 140 -10.32 -7.86 15.59
N GLN A 141 -9.30 -7.54 16.38
CA GLN A 141 -8.19 -6.69 15.96
C GLN A 141 -6.86 -7.21 16.50
N LYS A 142 -5.80 -6.95 15.74
CA LYS A 142 -4.43 -7.28 16.13
C LYS A 142 -3.46 -6.21 15.64
N ARG A 143 -2.67 -5.69 16.58
CA ARG A 143 -1.63 -4.71 16.31
C ARG A 143 -0.30 -5.41 16.08
N ILE A 144 0.40 -5.00 15.03
CA ILE A 144 1.71 -5.51 14.66
C ILE A 144 2.65 -4.31 14.50
N ASN A 145 3.85 -4.43 15.05
CA ASN A 145 4.90 -3.45 14.82
C ASN A 145 5.79 -3.94 13.66
N HIS A 146 5.94 -3.12 12.63
CA HIS A 146 6.77 -3.41 11.46
C HIS A 146 7.34 -2.12 10.87
N THR A 147 8.65 -2.12 10.62
CA THR A 147 9.32 -0.98 10.00
C THR A 147 9.17 -1.07 8.48
N TYR A 148 8.62 -0.01 7.88
CA TYR A 148 8.53 0.16 6.43
C TYR A 148 9.62 1.12 5.94
N SER A 149 9.87 1.15 4.63
CA SER A 149 10.82 2.09 4.03
C SER A 149 10.13 3.23 3.31
N LYS A 150 10.82 4.36 3.25
CA LYS A 150 10.44 5.52 2.42
C LYS A 150 11.05 5.39 1.02
N GLY A 151 10.53 6.14 0.05
CA GLY A 151 11.00 6.11 -1.33
C GLY A 151 10.58 4.87 -2.12
N LYS A 152 9.66 4.05 -1.59
CA LYS A 152 9.15 2.88 -2.30
C LYS A 152 7.72 2.49 -1.91
N ILE A 153 7.13 1.60 -2.71
CA ILE A 153 5.86 0.94 -2.41
C ILE A 153 6.16 -0.24 -1.48
N ASN A 154 5.67 -0.15 -0.24
CA ASN A 154 5.82 -1.20 0.76
C ASN A 154 4.74 -2.26 0.51
N ARG A 155 5.13 -3.37 -0.12
CA ARG A 155 4.27 -4.53 -0.37
C ARG A 155 4.44 -5.55 0.74
N LEU A 156 3.59 -5.47 1.74
CA LEU A 156 3.74 -6.20 2.99
C LEU A 156 2.76 -7.38 3.04
N VAL A 157 3.26 -8.56 3.38
CA VAL A 157 2.49 -9.80 3.47
C VAL A 157 2.42 -10.25 4.92
N LEU A 158 1.21 -10.47 5.40
CA LEU A 158 0.96 -11.12 6.68
C LEU A 158 0.85 -12.64 6.48
N SER A 159 1.70 -13.39 7.16
CA SER A 159 1.82 -14.85 7.11
C SER A 159 2.02 -15.45 8.50
N GLU A 160 2.11 -16.77 8.62
CA GLU A 160 2.44 -17.43 9.91
C GLU A 160 3.79 -16.98 10.46
N ASN A 161 4.74 -16.71 9.58
CA ASN A 161 6.10 -16.25 9.91
C ASN A 161 6.15 -14.76 10.29
N GLY A 162 5.01 -14.09 10.33
CA GLY A 162 4.90 -12.68 10.68
C GLY A 162 4.58 -11.79 9.48
N PHE A 163 4.86 -10.49 9.66
CA PHE A 163 4.53 -9.44 8.72
C PHE A 163 5.81 -8.93 8.07
N ASN A 164 5.96 -9.21 6.77
CA ASN A 164 7.21 -9.06 6.05
C ASN A 164 7.02 -8.43 4.67
N GLU A 165 8.06 -7.79 4.16
CA GLU A 165 8.07 -7.27 2.80
C GLU A 165 8.23 -8.39 1.76
N HIS A 166 7.39 -8.36 0.73
CA HIS A 166 7.37 -9.35 -0.35
C HIS A 166 8.38 -9.04 -1.45
N CYS A 167 8.44 -7.77 -1.86
CA CYS A 167 9.34 -7.29 -2.91
C CYS A 167 10.53 -6.61 -2.24
N LYS A 168 11.63 -7.37 -2.07
CA LYS A 168 12.89 -6.87 -1.52
C LYS A 168 13.76 -6.26 -2.60
#